data_AF-A0A6P0PUK8-F1
#
_entry.id   AF-A0A6P0PUK8-F1
#
_cell.length_a   1.000
_cell.length_b   1.000
_cell.length_c   1.000
_cell.angle_alpha   90.00
_cell.angle_beta   90.00
_cell.angle_gamma   90.00
#
_symmetry.space_group_name_H-M   'P 1'
#
loop_
_entity.id
_entity.type
_entity.pdbx_description
1 polymer ?
#
loop_
_entity_poly.entity_id
_entity_poly.type
_entity_poly.pdbx_seq_one_letter_code
_entity_poly.pdbx_strand_id
1 'polypeptide(L)' 'MTHFGIICPAASGHLNPITTLGYELKQRGHRVTVLGIEDPQPKVLARGL' A
#
# COMPACT_ATOMS: atom_id res chain seq x y z
N MET A 1 9.46 -1.02 20.05
CA MET A 1 8.23 -0.69 19.30
C MET A 1 8.56 0.41 18.32
N THR A 2 8.41 0.15 17.02
CA THR A 2 8.74 1.09 15.92
C THR A 2 7.49 1.37 15.11
N HIS A 3 7.40 2.54 14.49
CA HIS A 3 6.33 2.88 13.55
C HIS A 3 6.87 2.81 12.12
N PHE A 4 6.36 1.87 11.33
CA PHE A 4 6.71 1.70 9.92
C PHE A 4 5.70 2.40 9.02
N GLY A 5 6.19 3.15 8.04
CA GLY A 5 5.42 3.62 6.89
C GLY A 5 5.72 2.76 5.67
N ILE A 6 4.69 2.32 4.95
CA ILE A 6 4.82 1.57 3.71
C ILE A 6 4.07 2.29 2.59
N ILE A 7 4.73 2.55 1.46
CA ILE A 7 4.11 3.11 0.26
C ILE A 7 3.77 1.95 -0.69
N CYS A 8 2.50 1.85 -1.09
CA CYS A 8 2.00 0.76 -1.94
C CYS A 8 1.56 1.30 -3.30
N PRO A 9 2.25 0.93 -4.40
CA PRO A 9 1.77 1.19 -5.76
C PRO A 9 0.39 0.59 -6.03
N ALA A 10 -0.31 1.16 -7.02
CA ALA A 10 -1.66 0.80 -7.41
C ALA A 10 -1.76 -0.52 -8.21
N ALA A 11 -1.22 -1.62 -7.66
CA ALA A 11 -1.32 -2.93 -8.28
C ALA A 11 -1.45 -4.03 -7.23
N SER A 12 -2.31 -5.01 -7.49
CA SER A 12 -2.58 -6.14 -6.60
C SER A 12 -1.31 -6.93 -6.23
N GLY A 13 -0.38 -7.03 -7.18
CA GLY A 13 0.95 -7.64 -6.97
C GLY A 13 1.81 -6.94 -5.91
N HIS A 14 1.56 -5.66 -5.63
CA HIS A 14 2.22 -4.92 -4.54
C HIS A 14 1.38 -4.96 -3.25
N LEU A 15 0.05 -4.87 -3.38
CA LEU A 15 -0.85 -4.82 -2.23
C LEU A 15 -0.74 -6.07 -1.35
N ASN A 16 -0.82 -7.26 -1.95
CA ASN A 16 -0.81 -8.52 -1.22
C ASN A 16 0.47 -8.75 -0.39
N PRO A 17 1.69 -8.58 -0.93
CA PRO A 17 2.90 -8.73 -0.13
C PRO A 17 3.06 -7.62 0.92
N ILE A 18 2.66 -6.37 0.62
CA ILE A 18 2.74 -5.26 1.58
C ILE A 18 1.81 -5.49 2.78
N THR A 19 0.59 -5.97 2.54
CA THR A 19 -0.36 -6.27 3.62
C THR A 19 0.11 -7.47 4.44
N THR A 20 0.70 -8.48 3.79
CA THR A 20 1.33 -9.62 4.48
C THR A 20 2.47 -9.16 5.39
N LEU A 21 3.39 -8.33 4.87
CA LEU A 21 4.49 -7.77 5.66
C LEU A 21 3.99 -6.89 6.81
N GLY A 22 3.02 -6.02 6.54
CA GLY A 22 2.41 -5.15 7.55
C GLY A 22 1.73 -5.94 8.66
N TYR A 23 1.07 -7.05 8.32
CA TYR A 23 0.48 -7.97 9.30
C TYR A 23 1.55 -8.57 10.22
N GLU A 24 2.64 -9.10 9.66
CA GLU A 24 3.74 -9.66 10.45
C GLU A 24 4.42 -8.62 11.36
N LEU A 25 4.63 -7.40 10.86
CA LEU A 25 5.16 -6.30 11.67
C LEU A 25 4.22 -5.95 12.83
N LYS A 26 2.91 -5.91 12.58
CA LYS A 26 1.90 -5.68 13.61
C LYS A 26 1.92 -6.78 14.67
N GLN A 27 2.01 -8.05 14.27
CA GLN A 27 2.08 -9.21 15.19
C GLN A 27 3.32 -9.14 16.10
N ARG A 28 4.41 -8.53 15.64
CA ARG A 28 5.63 -8.28 16.43
C ARG A 28 5.56 -7.05 17.33
N GLY A 29 4.38 -6.44 17.47
CA GLY A 29 4.14 -5.29 18.34
C GLY A 29 4.58 -3.96 17.74
N HIS A 30 4.65 -3.85 16.40
CA HIS A 30 4.91 -2.58 15.72
C HIS A 30 3.62 -1.88 15.28
N ARG A 31 3.71 -0.56 15.10
CA ARG A 31 2.68 0.21 14.42
C ARG A 31 3.00 0.26 12.93
N VAL A 32 2.00 0.10 12.08
CA VAL A 32 2.17 0.15 10.62
C VAL A 32 1.16 1.14 10.04
N THR A 33 1.61 1.99 9.12
CA THR A 33 0.76 2.83 8.28
C THR A 33 1.06 2.51 6.83
N VAL A 34 0.02 2.16 6.06
CA VAL A 34 0.13 1.93 4.62
C VAL A 34 -0.46 3.13 3.88
N LEU A 35 0.34 3.74 3.02
CA LEU A 35 -0.05 4.80 2.10
C LEU A 35 -0.23 4.18 0.71
N GLY A 36 -1.48 3.93 0.34
CA GLY A 36 -1.83 3.43 -0.99
C GLY A 36 -1.79 4.54 -2.01
N ILE A 37 -1.23 4.25 -3.17
CA ILE A 37 -1.35 5.07 -4.38
C ILE A 37 -2.57 4.57 -5.13
N GLU A 38 -3.51 5.45 -5.44
CA GLU A 38 -4.67 5.12 -6.27
C GLU A 38 -4.25 4.97 -7.73
N ASP A 39 -4.84 4.03 -8.46
CA ASP A 39 -4.57 3.86 -9.89
C ASP A 39 -5.05 5.10 -10.65
N PRO A 40 -4.15 5.89 -11.29
CA PRO A 40 -4.57 7.06 -12.03
C PRO A 40 -5.23 6.70 -13.36
N GLN A 41 -5.02 5.48 -13.89
CA GLN A 41 -5.41 5.12 -15.25
C GLN A 41 -6.90 5.41 -15.55
N PRO A 42 -7.88 5.02 -14.71
CA PRO A 42 -9.28 5.35 -14.97
C PRO A 42 -9.54 6.86 -15.06
N LYS A 43 -8.87 7.67 -14.22
CA LYS A 43 -9.00 9.13 -14.19
C LYS A 43 -8.28 9.82 -15.34
N VAL A 44 -7.23 9.21 -15.87
CA VAL A 44 -6.46 9.68 -17.03
C VAL A 44 -7.28 9.41 -18.30
N LEU A 45 -7.77 8.19 -18.47
CA LEU A 45 -8.63 7.81 -19.61
C LEU A 45 -9.90 8.66 -19.69
N ALA A 46 -10.52 8.95 -18.54
CA ALA A 46 -11.70 9.83 -18.48
C ALA A 46 -11.42 11.29 -18.93
N ARG A 47 -10.15 11.68 -19.03
CA ARG A 47 -9.70 12.99 -19.55
C ARG A 47 -9.17 12.93 -20.99
N GLY A 48 -9.29 11.78 -21.67
CA GLY A 48 -8.92 11.64 -23.08
C GLY A 48 -7.42 11.48 -23.34
N LEU A 49 -6.65 11.11 -22.32
CA LEU A 49 -5.24 10.71 -22.42
C LEU A 49 -5.11 9.19 -22.33
#